data_AF-A0A920Q589-F1
#
_entry.id   AF-A0A920Q589-F1
#
_cell.length_a   1.000
_cell.length_b   1.000
_cell.length_c   1.000
_cell.angle_alpha   90.00
_cell.angle_beta   90.00
_cell.angle_gamma   90.00
#
_symmetry.space_group_name_H-M   'P 1'
#
loop_
_entity.id
_entity.type
_entity.pdbx_description
1 polymer ?
#
loop_
_entity_poly.entity_id
_entity_poly.type
_entity_poly.pdbx_seq_one_letter_code
_entity_poly.pdbx_strand_id
1 'polypeptide(L)' 'MEASGADPDLVARVQEVVGWPATEADYRRAADLIPDDLARSLMAVGTTTECMDTVAEFVDAGVTCPILYP' A
#
# COMPACT_ATOMS: atom_id res chain seq x y z
N MET A 1 -2.97 -3.75 -14.93
CA MET A 1 -2.84 -4.97 -14.11
C MET A 1 -3.11 -4.55 -12.68
N GLU A 2 -4.13 -5.11 -12.03
CA GLU A 2 -4.42 -4.91 -10.60
C GLU A 2 -3.36 -5.63 -9.76
N ALA A 3 -2.21 -4.96 -9.59
CA ALA A 3 -1.07 -5.54 -8.87
C ALA A 3 -1.32 -5.66 -7.36
N SER A 4 -2.29 -4.90 -6.82
CA SER A 4 -2.57 -4.86 -5.39
C SER A 4 -3.44 -6.02 -4.89
N GLY A 5 -4.12 -6.76 -5.76
CA GLY A 5 -5.14 -7.73 -5.34
C GLY A 5 -6.31 -7.10 -4.56
N ALA A 6 -6.41 -5.77 -4.57
CA ALA A 6 -7.46 -5.03 -3.87
C ALA A 6 -8.81 -5.23 -4.57
N ASP A 7 -9.89 -5.20 -3.79
CA ASP A 7 -11.25 -5.21 -4.32
C ASP A 7 -11.46 -4.00 -5.26
N PRO A 8 -11.87 -4.22 -6.53
CA PRO A 8 -12.14 -3.14 -7.48
C PRO A 8 -13.13 -2.10 -6.95
N ASP A 9 -14.14 -2.53 -6.17
CA ASP A 9 -15.13 -1.62 -5.58
C ASP A 9 -14.51 -0.75 -4.47
N LEU A 10 -13.56 -1.30 -3.71
CA LEU A 10 -12.79 -0.52 -2.73
C LEU A 10 -11.94 0.54 -3.44
N VAL A 11 -11.26 0.16 -4.53
CA VAL A 11 -10.43 1.09 -5.32
C VAL A 11 -11.28 2.23 -5.89
N ALA A 12 -12.45 1.93 -6.43
CA ALA A 12 -13.38 2.93 -6.94
C ALA A 12 -13.82 3.92 -5.85
N ARG A 13 -14.19 3.43 -4.66
CA ARG A 13 -14.58 4.27 -3.52
C ARG A 13 -13.44 5.17 -3.03
N VAL A 14 -12.21 4.67 -3.02
CA VAL A 14 -11.04 5.49 -2.67
C VAL A 14 -10.83 6.58 -3.72
N GLN A 15 -10.93 6.27 -5.02
CA GLN A 15 -10.77 7.24 -6.10
C GLN A 15 -11.81 8.37 -6.09
N GLU A 16 -13.03 8.12 -5.60
CA GLU A 16 -14.04 9.16 -5.39
C GLU A 16 -13.64 10.18 -4.31
N VAL A 17 -12.83 9.76 -3.33
CA VAL A 17 -12.36 10.60 -2.23
C VAL A 17 -11.06 11.31 -2.57
N VAL A 18 -10.10 10.61 -3.18
CA VAL A 18 -8.78 11.15 -3.55
C VAL A 18 -8.68 11.37 -5.06
N GLY A 19 -9.36 12.42 -5.52
CA GLY A 19 -9.22 12.95 -6.88
C GLY A 19 -8.05 13.94 -6.99
N TRP A 20 -7.35 13.94 -8.13
CA TRP A 20 -6.26 14.90 -8.36
C TRP A 20 -6.79 16.32 -8.66
N PRO A 21 -6.24 17.40 -8.05
CA PRO A 21 -5.20 17.39 -7.01
C PRO A 21 -5.81 17.13 -5.62
N ALA A 22 -5.31 16.11 -4.92
CA ALA A 22 -5.81 15.71 -3.60
C ALA A 22 -5.13 16.51 -2.48
N THR A 23 -5.89 16.84 -1.43
CA THR A 23 -5.37 17.48 -0.22
C THR A 23 -4.98 16.46 0.84
N GLU A 24 -4.22 16.90 1.86
CA GLU A 24 -3.89 16.06 3.02
C GLU A 24 -5.14 15.56 3.77
N ALA A 25 -6.21 16.36 3.78
CA ALA A 25 -7.47 15.98 4.39
C ALA A 25 -8.18 14.86 3.60
N ASP A 26 -8.02 14.85 2.27
CA ASP A 26 -8.59 13.80 1.41
C ASP A 26 -7.87 12.48 1.61
N TYR A 27 -6.53 12.51 1.76
CA TYR A 27 -5.76 11.30 2.10
C TYR A 27 -6.18 10.71 3.45
N ARG A 28 -6.36 11.55 4.48
CA ARG A 28 -6.83 11.07 5.79
C ARG A 28 -8.21 10.43 5.71
N ARG A 29 -9.13 11.04 4.97
CA ARG A 29 -10.50 10.52 4.79
C ARG A 29 -10.51 9.20 4.01
N ALA A 30 -9.63 9.05 3.03
CA ALA A 30 -9.49 7.82 2.26
C ALA A 30 -8.80 6.70 3.07
N ALA A 31 -7.87 7.04 3.96
CA ALA A 31 -7.17 6.05 4.79
C ALA A 31 -8.12 5.21 5.64
N ASP A 32 -9.21 5.80 6.15
CA ASP A 32 -10.25 5.09 6.92
C ASP A 32 -10.98 4.00 6.11
N LEU A 33 -10.89 4.04 4.78
CA LEU A 33 -11.50 3.03 3.90
C LEU A 33 -10.59 1.83 3.66
N ILE A 34 -9.28 1.97 3.89
CA ILE A 34 -8.28 0.96 3.50
C ILE A 34 -8.08 -0.01 4.67
N PRO A 35 -8.35 -1.31 4.48
CA PRO A 35 -8.08 -2.31 5.51
C PRO A 35 -6.58 -2.44 5.84
N ASP A 36 -6.26 -2.59 7.13
CA ASP A 36 -4.87 -2.75 7.59
C ASP A 36 -4.16 -3.96 6.98
N ASP A 37 -4.88 -5.07 6.78
CA ASP A 37 -4.36 -6.30 6.17
C ASP A 37 -3.99 -6.10 4.70
N LEU A 38 -4.81 -5.35 3.95
CA LEU A 38 -4.48 -4.96 2.58
C LEU A 38 -3.19 -4.13 2.55
N ALA A 39 -3.06 -3.12 3.43
CA ALA A 39 -1.86 -2.31 3.53
C ALA A 39 -0.62 -3.16 3.89
N ARG A 40 -0.75 -4.07 4.85
CA ARG A 40 0.33 -4.98 5.27
C ARG A 40 0.75 -5.96 4.16
N SER A 41 -0.17 -6.40 3.31
CA SER A 41 0.16 -7.30 2.19
C SER A 41 1.08 -6.65 1.14
N LEU A 42 1.15 -5.32 1.11
CA LEU A 42 1.90 -4.55 0.12
C LEU A 42 3.21 -3.96 0.66
N MET A 43 3.46 -4.06 1.97
CA MET A 43 4.57 -3.39 2.64
C MET A 43 5.38 -4.36 3.49
N ALA A 44 6.70 -4.15 3.55
CA ALA A 44 7.56 -4.79 4.54
C ALA A 44 7.40 -4.09 5.90
N VAL A 45 6.47 -4.56 6.72
CA VAL A 45 6.13 -3.98 8.03
C VAL A 45 6.02 -5.05 9.12
N GLY A 46 6.45 -4.71 10.34
CA GLY A 46 6.43 -5.64 11.48
C GLY A 46 7.73 -5.58 12.28
N THR A 47 8.16 -6.74 12.76
CA THR A 47 9.47 -6.92 13.39
C THR A 47 10.61 -6.80 12.37
N THR A 48 11.84 -6.59 12.84
CA THR A 48 13.02 -6.52 11.98
C THR A 48 13.16 -7.75 11.08
N THR A 49 12.89 -8.96 11.61
CA THR A 49 12.97 -10.20 10.84
C THR A 49 11.93 -10.26 9.74
N GLU A 50 10.65 -9.98 10.05
CA GLU A 50 9.57 -9.98 9.06
C GLU A 50 9.83 -8.98 7.93
N CYS A 51 10.36 -7.80 8.25
CA CYS A 51 10.73 -6.81 7.24
C CYS A 51 11.88 -7.31 6.35
N MET A 52 12.91 -7.94 6.93
CA MET A 52 14.04 -8.49 6.16
C MET A 52 13.59 -9.61 5.23
N ASP A 53 12.73 -10.51 5.71
CA ASP A 53 12.19 -11.63 4.92
C ASP A 53 11.35 -11.10 3.75
N THR A 54 10.44 -10.16 4.01
CA THR A 54 9.60 -9.54 2.97
C THR A 54 10.43 -8.79 1.92
N VAL A 55 11.49 -8.07 2.35
CA VAL A 55 12.39 -7.39 1.40
C VAL A 55 13.14 -8.39 0.52
N ALA A 56 13.56 -9.53 1.08
CA ALA A 56 14.19 -10.59 0.29
C ALA A 56 13.23 -11.13 -0.78
N GLU A 57 11.96 -11.37 -0.43
CA GLU A 57 10.93 -11.78 -1.40
C GLU A 57 10.74 -10.74 -2.51
N PHE A 58 10.73 -9.45 -2.17
CA PHE A 58 10.63 -8.37 -3.15
C PHE A 58 11.83 -8.31 -4.10
N VAL A 59 13.04 -8.50 -3.58
CA VAL A 59 14.27 -8.55 -4.39
C VAL A 59 14.24 -9.76 -5.32
N ASP A 60 13.83 -10.93 -4.83
CA ASP A 60 13.68 -12.14 -5.64
C ASP A 60 12.60 -11.99 -6.73
N ALA A 61 11.54 -11.23 -6.44
CA ALA A 61 10.51 -10.84 -7.41
C ALA A 61 10.99 -9.79 -8.43
N GLY A 62 12.21 -9.27 -8.28
CA GLY A 62 12.85 -8.35 -9.23
C GLY A 62 12.65 -6.85 -8.91
N VAL A 63 12.29 -6.49 -7.68
CA VAL A 63 12.24 -5.08 -7.26
C VAL A 63 13.63 -4.46 -7.33
N THR A 64 13.76 -3.34 -8.03
CA THR A 64 15.05 -2.65 -8.24
C THR A 64 15.21 -1.35 -7.45
N CYS A 65 14.13 -0.83 -6.86
CA CYS A 65 14.16 0.43 -6.10
C CYS A 65 13.19 0.38 -4.90
N PRO A 66 13.68 0.28 -3.66
CA PRO A 66 12.84 0.40 -2.47
C PRO A 66 12.56 1.88 -2.16
N ILE A 67 11.31 2.18 -1.77
CA ILE A 67 10.94 3.47 -1.16
C ILE A 67 10.86 3.23 0.35
N LEU A 68 11.76 3.87 1.11
CA LEU A 68 11.80 3.78 2.56
C LEU A 68 11.16 5.03 3.17
N TYR A 69 10.13 4.83 3.99
CA TYR A 69 9.51 5.88 4.80
C TYR A 69 9.89 5.66 6.28
N PRO A 70 10.47 6.66 6.97
CA PRO A 70 10.75 6.58 8.41
C PRO A 70 9.48 6.70 9.27
#